data_AF-A0A8X7UXM4-F1
#
_entry.id   AF-A0A8X7UXM4-F1
#
_cell.length_a   1.000
_cell.length_b   1.000
_cell.length_c   1.000
_cell.angle_alpha   90.00
_cell.angle_beta   90.00
_cell.angle_gamma   90.00
#
_symmetry.space_group_name_H-M   'P 1'
#
loop_
_entity.id
_entity.type
_entity.pdbx_description
1 polymer ?
#
loop_
_entity_poly.entity_id
_entity_poly.type
_entity_poly.pdbx_seq_one_letter_code
_entity_poly.pdbx_strand_id
1 'polypeptide(L)'
;MAWSDNWMPDAKPRPATRCGPSFNPSLRVCDLIDPKAQGWNIPKIQTLISHDDIPLIKSPRLPRAPLPDGYCWAPTKSGTYTVQSGYVLAMEMESDRSPTPPPHSKVWSIKTSSKIKHFIWNVLSNSVLVCSRLTYRYCGTDRHCPRCGADNETVNHLLFECPPSVQVWALAHIPHSPGLFPSDSIFSNLNHLLWRAKGLGIPSSILDNVPWILWFIWKARNDKLFNGNDTPPLDIVQIAISEACNWRLAQILQNFPKEEEALPSTIAQPLEDALFGGGLVLMDEDGVTNVGSFSSNRSLTPYMPSFILCCRP
;
A
#
# COMPACT_ATOMS: atom_id res chain seq x y z
N MET A 1 -3.63 -14.62 33.29
CA MET A 1 -3.09 -14.08 34.56
C MET A 1 -2.61 -12.65 34.36
N ALA A 2 -2.50 -11.87 35.45
CA ALA A 2 -2.17 -10.44 35.40
C ALA A 2 -0.80 -10.14 34.75
N TRP A 3 0.14 -11.09 34.82
CA TRP A 3 1.52 -10.96 34.32
C TRP A 3 1.76 -11.61 32.95
N SER A 4 0.81 -12.40 32.44
CA SER A 4 0.95 -13.14 31.17
C SER A 4 -0.03 -12.66 30.11
N ASP A 5 -1.21 -12.20 30.54
CA ASP A 5 -2.28 -11.87 29.60
C ASP A 5 -2.15 -10.41 29.18
N ASN A 6 -2.48 -10.15 27.93
CA ASN A 6 -2.46 -8.81 27.36
C ASN A 6 -3.73 -8.05 27.74
N TRP A 7 -3.94 -7.79 29.03
CA TRP A 7 -5.15 -7.17 29.56
C TRP A 7 -5.04 -5.64 29.75
N MET A 8 -3.83 -5.08 29.62
CA MET A 8 -3.63 -3.63 29.77
C MET A 8 -4.18 -2.86 28.56
N PRO A 9 -4.99 -1.81 28.77
CA PRO A 9 -5.54 -0.99 27.70
C PRO A 9 -4.52 0.08 27.25
N ASP A 10 -3.38 -0.38 26.77
CA ASP A 10 -2.30 0.45 26.22
C ASP A 10 -2.38 0.47 24.68
N ALA A 11 -1.60 1.33 24.02
CA ALA A 11 -1.54 1.44 22.55
C ALA A 11 -1.24 0.09 21.88
N LYS A 12 -0.44 -0.76 22.54
CA LYS A 12 -0.28 -2.17 22.20
C LYS A 12 -0.68 -3.02 23.42
N PRO A 13 -1.63 -3.97 23.26
CA PRO A 13 -2.00 -4.90 24.32
C PRO A 13 -0.79 -5.57 24.95
N ARG A 14 -0.64 -5.46 26.27
CA ARG A 14 0.48 -6.07 27.01
C ARG A 14 0.08 -6.45 28.43
N PRO A 15 0.90 -7.24 29.15
CA PRO A 15 0.71 -7.47 30.57
C PRO A 15 1.04 -6.21 31.40
N ALA A 16 0.57 -6.22 32.65
CA ALA A 16 0.90 -5.16 33.61
C ALA A 16 2.38 -5.18 33.98
N THR A 17 2.98 -4.00 34.10
CA THR A 17 4.37 -3.82 34.54
C THR A 17 4.42 -3.99 36.05
N ARG A 18 5.23 -4.94 36.50
CA ARG A 18 5.40 -5.22 37.93
C ARG A 18 6.11 -4.07 38.66
N CYS A 19 5.64 -3.77 39.87
CA CYS A 19 6.34 -2.94 40.84
C CYS A 19 6.29 -3.61 42.23
N GLY A 20 7.34 -3.44 43.03
CA GLY A 20 7.36 -3.94 44.41
C GLY A 20 8.01 -5.32 44.63
N PRO A 21 8.30 -5.66 45.90
CA PRO A 21 9.17 -6.79 46.27
C PRO A 21 8.46 -8.15 46.21
N SER A 22 7.14 -8.21 46.36
CA SER A 22 6.36 -9.44 46.34
C SER A 22 6.05 -9.88 44.90
N PHE A 23 6.22 -11.17 44.62
CA PHE A 23 5.88 -11.78 43.33
C PHE A 23 4.87 -12.90 43.57
N ASN A 24 3.64 -12.71 43.07
CA ASN A 24 2.68 -13.80 42.97
C ASN A 24 2.46 -14.11 41.48
N PRO A 25 3.07 -15.17 40.92
CA PRO A 25 2.92 -15.52 39.52
C PRO A 25 1.47 -15.87 39.16
N SER A 26 0.68 -16.33 40.13
CA SER A 26 -0.71 -16.76 39.95
C SER A 26 -1.74 -15.64 40.09
N LEU A 27 -1.30 -14.38 40.25
CA LEU A 27 -2.20 -13.24 40.40
C LEU A 27 -3.10 -13.09 39.17
N ARG A 28 -4.41 -13.03 39.39
CA ARG A 28 -5.41 -12.77 38.35
C ARG A 28 -5.84 -11.30 38.38
N VAL A 29 -6.34 -10.82 37.26
CA VAL A 29 -6.86 -9.45 37.15
C VAL A 29 -8.05 -9.24 38.09
N CYS A 30 -8.90 -10.25 38.25
CA CYS A 30 -10.01 -10.22 39.21
C CYS A 30 -9.56 -10.02 40.66
N ASP A 31 -8.34 -10.45 41.02
CA ASP A 31 -7.80 -10.30 42.39
C ASP A 31 -7.41 -8.85 42.70
N LEU A 32 -7.34 -7.99 41.67
CA LEU A 32 -7.09 -6.55 41.78
C LEU A 32 -8.39 -5.75 41.92
N ILE A 33 -9.55 -6.40 41.85
CA ILE A 33 -10.87 -5.78 42.00
C ILE A 33 -11.32 -5.95 43.45
N ASP A 34 -11.85 -4.89 44.04
CA ASP A 34 -12.50 -4.92 45.35
C ASP A 34 -13.94 -5.47 45.19
N PRO A 35 -14.24 -6.66 45.77
CA PRO A 35 -15.56 -7.28 45.64
C PRO A 35 -16.67 -6.50 46.36
N LYS A 36 -16.33 -5.68 47.37
CA LYS A 36 -17.32 -4.91 48.15
C LYS A 36 -17.59 -3.55 47.52
N ALA A 37 -16.55 -2.88 47.01
CA ALA A 37 -16.66 -1.54 46.45
C ALA A 37 -17.03 -1.51 44.95
N GLN A 38 -17.13 -2.67 44.29
CA GLN A 38 -17.38 -2.77 42.84
C GLN A 38 -16.41 -1.89 42.01
N GLY A 39 -15.16 -1.86 42.47
CA GLY A 39 -14.13 -0.94 42.01
C GLY A 39 -12.75 -1.56 42.09
N TRP A 40 -11.74 -0.92 41.49
CA TRP A 40 -10.36 -1.39 41.60
C TRP A 40 -9.83 -1.24 43.03
N ASN A 41 -9.12 -2.26 43.54
CA ASN A 41 -8.43 -2.20 44.83
C ASN A 41 -7.14 -1.36 44.68
N ILE A 42 -7.29 -0.05 44.82
CA ILE A 42 -6.21 0.92 44.59
C ILE A 42 -4.98 0.67 45.48
N PRO A 43 -5.10 0.42 46.80
CA PRO A 43 -3.95 0.13 47.64
C PRO A 43 -3.15 -1.09 47.16
N LYS A 44 -3.86 -2.14 46.71
CA LYS A 44 -3.23 -3.36 46.18
C LYS A 44 -2.57 -3.13 44.81
N ILE A 45 -3.17 -2.28 43.97
CA ILE A 45 -2.59 -1.93 42.66
C ILE A 45 -1.32 -1.08 42.84
N GLN A 46 -1.35 -0.07 43.70
CA GLN A 46 -0.20 0.81 43.98
C GLN A 46 1.02 0.06 44.53
N THR A 47 0.81 -1.09 45.18
CA THR A 47 1.89 -1.90 45.75
C THR A 47 2.47 -2.93 44.79
N LEU A 48 1.71 -3.37 43.77
CA LEU A 48 2.08 -4.47 42.88
C LEU A 48 2.37 -4.05 41.44
N ILE A 49 1.83 -2.91 40.98
CA ILE A 49 1.85 -2.47 39.59
C ILE A 49 2.58 -1.13 39.48
N SER A 50 3.32 -0.93 38.38
CA SER A 50 4.02 0.32 38.09
C SER A 50 3.06 1.51 38.12
N HIS A 51 3.54 2.64 38.62
CA HIS A 51 2.76 3.87 38.72
C HIS A 51 2.27 4.36 37.34
N ASP A 52 3.01 4.05 36.27
CA ASP A 52 2.66 4.39 34.88
C ASP A 52 1.43 3.63 34.37
N ASP A 53 1.17 2.44 34.91
CA ASP A 53 0.10 1.54 34.49
C ASP A 53 -1.22 1.79 35.25
N ILE A 54 -1.16 2.46 36.40
CA ILE A 54 -2.33 2.73 37.26
C ILE A 54 -3.39 3.59 36.53
N PRO A 55 -3.05 4.67 35.80
CA PRO A 55 -4.03 5.44 35.04
C PRO A 55 -4.73 4.61 33.96
N LEU A 56 -4.00 3.71 33.31
CA LEU A 56 -4.53 2.82 32.27
C LEU A 56 -5.53 1.83 32.86
N ILE A 57 -5.22 1.22 34.01
CA ILE A 57 -6.12 0.29 34.71
C ILE A 57 -7.41 0.98 35.16
N LYS A 58 -7.34 2.25 35.56
CA LYS A 58 -8.51 3.02 35.99
C LYS A 58 -9.39 3.52 34.84
N SER A 59 -8.90 3.48 33.60
CA SER A 59 -9.61 4.02 32.43
C SER A 59 -10.88 3.24 32.04
N PRO A 60 -10.94 1.89 32.07
CA PRO A 60 -12.14 1.15 31.74
C PRO A 60 -13.10 1.17 32.93
N ARG A 61 -14.40 1.29 32.64
CA ARG A 61 -15.42 1.07 33.67
C ARG A 61 -15.56 -0.42 33.92
N LEU A 62 -15.52 -0.81 35.19
CA LEU A 62 -15.83 -2.17 35.58
C LEU A 62 -17.34 -2.44 35.41
N PRO A 63 -17.73 -3.64 34.93
CA PRO A 63 -19.13 -4.01 34.82
C PRO A 63 -19.76 -4.12 36.22
N ARG A 64 -21.04 -3.73 36.33
CA ARG A 64 -21.80 -3.76 37.60
C ARG A 64 -22.23 -5.17 38.02
N ALA A 65 -22.10 -6.14 37.13
CA ALA A 65 -22.44 -7.53 37.36
C ALA A 65 -21.31 -8.43 36.84
N PRO A 66 -21.11 -9.63 37.43
CA PRO A 66 -20.14 -10.59 36.92
C PRO A 66 -20.53 -11.02 35.50
N LEU A 67 -19.68 -10.68 34.53
CA LEU A 67 -19.81 -11.13 33.15
C LEU A 67 -18.74 -12.18 32.85
N PRO A 68 -19.03 -13.17 31.98
CA PRO A 68 -18.01 -14.10 31.51
C PRO A 68 -16.88 -13.35 30.80
N ASP A 69 -15.64 -13.84 30.96
CA ASP A 69 -14.48 -13.32 30.26
C ASP A 69 -14.67 -13.43 28.74
N GLY A 70 -14.24 -12.40 28.01
CA GLY A 70 -14.35 -12.36 26.56
C GLY A 70 -13.18 -11.65 25.90
N TYR A 71 -13.07 -11.83 24.58
CA TYR A 71 -12.09 -11.12 23.78
C TYR A 71 -12.63 -9.76 23.33
N CYS A 72 -11.75 -8.76 23.39
CA CYS A 72 -12.00 -7.38 22.98
C CYS A 72 -10.97 -6.98 21.91
N TRP A 73 -11.43 -6.32 20.85
CA TRP A 73 -10.60 -5.76 19.80
C TRP A 73 -10.05 -4.40 20.25
N ALA A 74 -8.80 -4.37 20.71
CA ALA A 74 -8.17 -3.18 21.29
C ALA A 74 -8.21 -1.91 20.39
N PRO A 75 -8.05 -2.00 19.06
CA PRO A 75 -8.04 -0.82 18.20
C PRO A 75 -9.36 -0.03 18.14
N THR A 76 -10.48 -0.59 18.62
CA THR A 76 -11.78 0.09 18.59
C THR A 76 -12.27 0.39 20.00
N LYS A 77 -12.85 1.58 20.21
CA LYS A 77 -13.44 1.97 21.51
C LYS A 77 -14.63 1.09 21.91
N SER A 78 -15.32 0.49 20.92
CA SER A 78 -16.39 -0.47 21.13
C SER A 78 -15.90 -1.86 21.49
N GLY A 79 -14.60 -2.15 21.30
CA GLY A 79 -14.05 -3.49 21.48
C GLY A 79 -14.49 -4.50 20.42
N THR A 80 -15.19 -4.05 19.38
CA THR A 80 -15.70 -4.89 18.29
C THR A 80 -14.75 -4.86 17.10
N TYR A 81 -14.47 -6.04 16.56
CA TYR A 81 -13.68 -6.17 15.33
C TYR A 81 -14.48 -5.67 14.12
N THR A 82 -13.82 -4.90 13.25
CA THR A 82 -14.32 -4.57 11.91
C THR A 82 -13.23 -4.86 10.88
N VAL A 83 -13.62 -5.23 9.66
CA VAL A 83 -12.66 -5.46 8.57
C VAL A 83 -11.77 -4.23 8.35
N GLN A 84 -12.35 -3.02 8.44
CA GLN A 84 -11.62 -1.76 8.34
C GLN A 84 -10.55 -1.61 9.42
N SER A 85 -10.89 -1.86 10.70
CA SER A 85 -9.91 -1.74 11.80
C SER A 85 -8.85 -2.84 11.75
N GLY A 86 -9.21 -4.04 11.30
CA GLY A 86 -8.24 -5.10 11.00
C GLY A 86 -7.26 -4.71 9.90
N TYR A 87 -7.76 -4.12 8.81
CA TYR A 87 -6.92 -3.64 7.70
C TYR A 87 -5.98 -2.52 8.15
N VAL A 88 -6.47 -1.53 8.88
CA VAL A 88 -5.64 -0.43 9.42
C VAL A 88 -4.53 -0.97 10.31
N LEU A 89 -4.84 -1.88 11.23
CA LEU A 89 -3.84 -2.48 12.10
C LEU A 89 -2.80 -3.29 11.32
N ALA A 90 -3.22 -4.05 10.31
CA ALA A 90 -2.31 -4.80 9.43
C ALA A 90 -1.36 -3.85 8.68
N MET A 91 -1.89 -2.74 8.16
CA MET A 91 -1.10 -1.69 7.51
C MET A 91 -0.12 -1.02 8.48
N GLU A 92 -0.52 -0.76 9.74
CA GLU A 92 0.36 -0.19 10.77
C GLU A 92 1.47 -1.17 11.18
N MET A 93 1.18 -2.47 11.27
CA MET A 93 2.19 -3.51 11.54
C MET A 93 3.22 -3.64 10.39
N GLU A 94 2.81 -3.39 9.15
CA GLU A 94 3.72 -3.27 8.00
C GLU A 94 4.45 -1.91 7.99
N SER A 95 3.82 -0.84 8.46
CA SER A 95 4.41 0.51 8.54
C SER A 95 5.42 0.66 9.69
N ASP A 96 5.31 -0.07 10.80
CA ASP A 96 6.34 -0.10 11.86
C ASP A 96 7.67 -0.69 11.33
N ARG A 97 7.64 -1.29 10.13
CA ARG A 97 8.81 -1.84 9.43
C ARG A 97 9.24 -1.01 8.21
N SER A 98 8.54 0.08 7.86
CA SER A 98 8.84 0.83 6.63
C SER A 98 8.33 2.29 6.64
N PRO A 99 9.00 3.22 5.93
CA PRO A 99 8.58 4.61 5.84
C PRO A 99 7.13 4.73 5.35
N THR A 100 6.35 5.62 5.98
CA THR A 100 4.92 5.79 5.71
C THR A 100 4.66 6.02 4.22
N PRO A 101 3.81 5.18 3.57
CA PRO A 101 3.53 5.32 2.16
C PRO A 101 2.82 6.65 1.88
N PRO A 102 3.21 7.39 0.83
CA PRO A 102 2.48 8.59 0.44
C PRO A 102 1.02 8.23 0.11
N PRO A 103 0.04 9.09 0.46
CA PRO A 103 -1.36 8.80 0.20
C PRO A 103 -1.59 8.50 -1.29
N HIS A 104 -2.23 7.36 -1.59
CA HIS A 104 -2.52 6.95 -2.98
C HIS A 104 -3.32 8.00 -3.76
N SER A 105 -4.07 8.85 -3.05
CA SER A 105 -4.79 9.99 -3.63
C SER A 105 -3.87 11.02 -4.30
N LYS A 106 -2.62 11.18 -3.84
CA LYS A 106 -1.65 12.11 -4.43
C LYS A 106 -1.20 11.71 -5.84
N VAL A 107 -1.43 10.47 -6.26
CA VAL A 107 -1.11 10.04 -7.63
C VAL A 107 -1.94 10.80 -8.66
N TRP A 108 -3.18 11.13 -8.33
CA TRP A 108 -4.12 11.75 -9.27
C TRP A 108 -3.77 13.20 -9.61
N SER A 109 -3.00 13.88 -8.76
CA SER A 109 -2.53 15.25 -8.98
C SER A 109 -1.26 15.35 -9.83
N ILE A 110 -0.60 14.22 -10.15
CA ILE A 110 0.60 14.21 -11.00
C ILE A 110 0.25 14.70 -12.41
N LYS A 111 1.09 15.54 -13.01
CA LYS A 111 0.91 16.01 -14.40
C LYS A 111 1.44 14.99 -15.39
N THR A 112 0.60 14.04 -15.76
CA THR A 112 0.90 13.00 -16.75
C THR A 112 -0.39 12.38 -17.30
N SER A 113 -0.28 11.48 -18.28
CA SER A 113 -1.41 10.73 -18.83
C SER A 113 -2.10 9.88 -17.76
N SER A 114 -3.43 9.77 -17.82
CA SER A 114 -4.23 8.92 -16.91
C SER A 114 -3.72 7.47 -16.85
N LYS A 115 -3.23 6.93 -17.98
CA LYS A 115 -2.62 5.60 -18.04
C LYS A 115 -1.41 5.47 -17.11
N ILE A 116 -0.55 6.50 -17.09
CA ILE A 116 0.65 6.53 -16.25
C ILE A 116 0.27 6.75 -14.78
N LYS A 117 -0.78 7.53 -14.49
CA LYS A 117 -1.33 7.65 -13.12
C LYS A 117 -1.78 6.29 -12.58
N HIS A 118 -2.55 5.54 -13.37
CA HIS A 118 -2.96 4.18 -12.98
C HIS A 118 -1.75 3.26 -12.76
N PHE A 119 -0.73 3.35 -13.61
CA PHE A 119 0.51 2.61 -13.41
C PHE A 119 1.21 2.97 -12.10
N ILE A 120 1.41 4.26 -11.79
CA ILE A 120 2.04 4.69 -10.54
C ILE A 120 1.19 4.26 -9.33
N TRP A 121 -0.13 4.33 -9.43
CA TRP A 121 -1.02 3.81 -8.40
C TRP A 121 -0.84 2.30 -8.19
N ASN A 122 -0.67 1.53 -9.27
CA ASN A 122 -0.34 0.11 -9.18
C ASN A 122 1.04 -0.15 -8.56
N VAL A 123 2.02 0.71 -8.83
CA VAL A 123 3.35 0.62 -8.21
C VAL A 123 3.25 0.81 -6.70
N LEU A 124 2.53 1.84 -6.24
CA LEU A 124 2.33 2.10 -4.80
C LEU A 124 1.49 1.03 -4.12
N SER A 125 0.48 0.50 -4.83
CA SER A 125 -0.32 -0.63 -4.37
C SER A 125 0.41 -1.97 -4.50
N ASN A 126 1.63 -1.93 -5.05
CA ASN A 126 2.50 -3.08 -5.24
C ASN A 126 1.75 -4.23 -5.98
N SER A 127 0.91 -3.83 -6.94
CA SER A 127 0.08 -4.67 -7.81
C SER A 127 0.68 -4.84 -9.19
N VAL A 128 1.83 -4.21 -9.48
CA VAL A 128 2.57 -4.42 -10.73
C VAL A 128 3.08 -5.85 -10.80
N LEU A 129 2.89 -6.48 -11.96
CA LEU A 129 3.30 -7.85 -12.23
C LEU A 129 4.82 -7.92 -12.45
N VAL A 130 5.55 -8.17 -11.37
CA VAL A 130 6.97 -8.55 -11.35
C VAL A 130 7.13 -10.02 -10.98
N CYS A 131 8.25 -10.67 -11.31
CA CYS A 131 8.43 -12.11 -11.11
C CYS A 131 8.22 -12.55 -9.65
N SER A 132 8.70 -11.78 -8.67
CA SER A 132 8.46 -12.07 -7.25
C SER A 132 6.98 -12.04 -6.86
N ARG A 133 6.18 -11.16 -7.47
CA ARG A 133 4.73 -11.04 -7.21
C ARG A 133 3.93 -12.10 -7.92
N LEU A 134 4.33 -12.50 -9.12
CA LEU A 134 3.74 -13.63 -9.84
C LEU A 134 3.95 -14.92 -9.05
N THR A 135 5.17 -15.16 -8.56
CA THR A 135 5.48 -16.32 -7.72
C THR A 135 4.70 -16.30 -6.41
N TYR A 136 4.61 -15.14 -5.75
CA TYR A 136 3.82 -14.99 -4.52
C TYR A 136 2.32 -15.31 -4.72
N ARG A 137 1.77 -15.03 -5.91
CA ARG A 137 0.37 -15.32 -6.25
C ARG A 137 0.17 -16.71 -6.85
N TYR A 138 1.20 -17.56 -6.88
CA TYR A 138 1.18 -18.87 -7.54
C TYR A 138 0.84 -18.80 -9.04
N CYS A 139 1.10 -17.65 -9.68
CA CYS A 139 0.92 -17.44 -11.12
C CYS A 139 2.23 -17.58 -11.92
N GLY A 140 3.35 -17.79 -11.24
CA GLY A 140 4.67 -17.96 -11.86
C GLY A 140 5.56 -18.86 -11.00
N THR A 141 6.58 -19.42 -11.63
CA THR A 141 7.57 -20.30 -10.97
C THR A 141 8.93 -19.65 -10.82
N ASP A 142 9.21 -18.62 -11.62
CA ASP A 142 10.48 -17.92 -11.66
C ASP A 142 10.39 -16.56 -10.94
N ARG A 143 11.41 -16.26 -10.12
CA ARG A 143 11.59 -14.99 -9.40
C ARG A 143 12.69 -14.12 -9.98
N HIS A 144 13.49 -14.64 -10.92
CA HIS A 144 14.63 -13.93 -11.46
C HIS A 144 14.20 -12.73 -12.30
N CYS A 145 15.02 -11.69 -12.29
CA CYS A 145 14.82 -10.51 -13.13
C CYS A 145 15.15 -10.84 -14.60
N PRO A 146 14.22 -10.67 -15.55
CA PRO A 146 14.46 -11.01 -16.95
C PRO A 146 15.48 -10.10 -17.65
N ARG A 147 15.83 -8.96 -17.03
CA ARG A 147 16.81 -8.00 -17.57
C ARG A 147 18.23 -8.28 -17.07
N CYS A 148 18.41 -8.53 -15.78
CA CYS A 148 19.74 -8.63 -15.16
C CYS A 148 20.05 -9.98 -14.52
N GLY A 149 19.09 -10.89 -14.45
CA GLY A 149 19.26 -12.22 -13.87
C GLY A 149 19.27 -12.27 -12.34
N ALA A 150 19.05 -11.16 -11.63
CA ALA A 150 19.02 -11.16 -10.16
C ALA A 150 17.90 -12.07 -9.61
N ASP A 151 18.17 -12.81 -8.53
CA ASP A 151 17.32 -13.89 -7.98
C ASP A 151 15.90 -13.47 -7.57
N ASN A 152 15.67 -12.19 -7.29
CA ASN A 152 14.38 -11.71 -6.79
C ASN A 152 14.02 -10.34 -7.38
N GLU A 153 13.22 -10.35 -8.44
CA GLU A 153 12.69 -9.14 -9.06
C GLU A 153 11.50 -8.59 -8.27
N THR A 154 11.77 -7.62 -7.39
CA THR A 154 10.75 -6.79 -6.73
C THR A 154 10.38 -5.58 -7.60
N VAL A 155 9.32 -4.86 -7.21
CA VAL A 155 8.96 -3.58 -7.87
C VAL A 155 10.06 -2.53 -7.67
N ASN A 156 10.70 -2.48 -6.50
CA ASN A 156 11.84 -1.60 -6.26
C ASN A 156 13.04 -2.01 -7.11
N HIS A 157 13.30 -3.32 -7.21
CA HIS A 157 14.37 -3.83 -8.07
C HIS A 157 14.14 -3.40 -9.52
N LEU A 158 12.97 -3.71 -10.08
CA LEU A 158 12.60 -3.33 -11.44
C LEU A 158 12.86 -1.84 -11.72
N LEU A 159 12.40 -0.96 -10.84
CA LEU A 159 12.39 0.48 -11.10
C LEU A 159 13.68 1.18 -10.70
N PHE A 160 14.43 0.68 -9.72
CA PHE A 160 15.49 1.44 -9.06
C PHE A 160 16.80 0.70 -8.85
N GLU A 161 16.81 -0.63 -8.67
CA GLU A 161 18.04 -1.38 -8.34
C GLU A 161 18.59 -2.19 -9.52
N CYS A 162 17.74 -2.54 -10.48
CA CYS A 162 18.12 -3.29 -11.66
C CYS A 162 19.18 -2.50 -12.44
N PRO A 163 20.34 -3.09 -12.83
CA PRO A 163 21.44 -2.34 -13.45
C PRO A 163 21.04 -1.48 -14.67
N PRO A 164 20.20 -1.96 -15.62
CA PRO A 164 19.65 -1.10 -16.67
C PRO A 164 18.84 0.10 -16.14
N SER A 165 18.01 -0.11 -15.11
CA SER A 165 17.20 0.95 -14.50
C SER A 165 18.08 1.99 -13.77
N VAL A 166 19.12 1.55 -13.07
CA VAL A 166 20.13 2.45 -12.47
C VAL A 166 20.79 3.33 -13.53
N GLN A 167 21.15 2.74 -14.69
CA GLN A 167 21.72 3.49 -15.81
C GLN A 167 20.71 4.50 -16.38
N VAL A 168 19.43 4.14 -16.50
CA VAL A 168 18.36 5.08 -16.92
C VAL A 168 18.31 6.29 -15.99
N TRP A 169 18.33 6.09 -14.67
CA TRP A 169 18.32 7.20 -13.71
C TRP A 169 19.57 8.08 -13.77
N ALA A 170 20.74 7.47 -13.98
CA ALA A 170 21.99 8.20 -14.17
C ALA A 170 21.95 9.09 -15.44
N LEU A 171 21.39 8.58 -16.53
CA LEU A 171 21.27 9.29 -17.81
C LEU A 171 20.12 10.32 -17.82
N ALA A 172 19.13 10.19 -16.95
CA ALA A 172 18.02 11.14 -16.83
C ALA A 172 18.41 12.49 -16.21
N HIS A 173 19.63 12.62 -15.69
CA HIS A 173 20.17 13.84 -15.06
C HIS A 173 19.27 14.40 -13.94
N ILE A 174 18.56 13.53 -13.21
CA ILE A 174 17.76 13.94 -12.05
C ILE A 174 18.70 14.10 -10.85
N PRO A 175 18.85 15.31 -10.27
CA PRO A 175 19.69 15.50 -9.10
C PRO A 175 19.16 14.65 -7.96
N HIS A 176 20.01 13.79 -7.41
CA HIS A 176 19.69 12.98 -6.25
C HIS A 176 20.86 13.04 -5.27
N SER A 177 20.55 13.03 -3.98
CA SER A 177 21.59 13.06 -2.95
C SER A 177 22.30 11.70 -2.90
N PRO A 178 23.64 11.65 -3.08
CA PRO A 178 24.41 10.42 -2.99
C PRO A 178 24.13 9.67 -1.69
N GLY A 179 23.85 8.37 -1.77
CA GLY A 179 23.57 7.50 -0.63
C GLY A 179 22.12 7.51 -0.11
N LEU A 180 21.23 8.35 -0.65
CA LEU A 180 19.81 8.39 -0.26
C LEU A 180 18.86 7.88 -1.36
N PHE A 181 19.33 7.87 -2.62
CA PHE A 181 18.56 7.40 -3.76
C PHE A 181 19.47 6.62 -4.72
N PRO A 182 19.05 5.46 -5.21
CA PRO A 182 17.85 4.74 -4.81
C PRO A 182 17.98 4.15 -3.39
N SER A 183 16.88 4.19 -2.63
CA SER A 183 16.72 3.48 -1.36
C SER A 183 16.14 2.08 -1.58
N ASP A 184 16.17 1.25 -0.53
CA ASP A 184 15.51 -0.07 -0.46
C ASP A 184 13.97 0.00 -0.46
N SER A 185 13.41 1.19 -0.24
CA SER A 185 11.98 1.42 -0.19
C SER A 185 11.46 2.11 -1.46
N ILE A 186 10.56 1.40 -2.16
CA ILE A 186 9.78 1.95 -3.28
C ILE A 186 9.05 3.25 -2.92
N PHE A 187 8.51 3.34 -1.70
CA PHE A 187 7.76 4.50 -1.23
C PHE A 187 8.65 5.73 -1.04
N SER A 188 9.77 5.60 -0.33
CA SER A 188 10.81 6.63 -0.23
C SER A 188 11.28 7.14 -1.60
N ASN A 189 11.58 6.23 -2.54
CA ASN A 189 12.04 6.59 -3.88
C ASN A 189 10.99 7.43 -4.63
N LEU A 190 9.75 6.95 -4.68
CA LEU A 190 8.66 7.68 -5.34
C LEU A 190 8.32 8.99 -4.62
N ASN A 191 8.36 9.00 -3.29
CA ASN A 191 8.07 10.19 -2.51
C ASN A 191 9.10 11.29 -2.71
N HIS A 192 10.38 10.91 -2.80
CA HIS A 192 11.46 11.80 -3.16
C HIS A 192 11.20 12.40 -4.56
N LEU A 193 11.08 11.54 -5.58
CA LEU A 193 11.02 11.98 -6.97
C LEU A 193 9.75 12.75 -7.35
N LEU A 194 8.57 12.31 -6.88
CA LEU A 194 7.28 12.85 -7.33
C LEU A 194 6.78 14.04 -6.49
N TRP A 195 7.13 14.11 -5.20
CA TRP A 195 6.50 15.09 -4.29
C TRP A 195 7.49 15.95 -3.49
N ARG A 196 8.73 15.51 -3.23
CA ARG A 196 9.69 16.29 -2.42
C ARG A 196 10.75 17.01 -3.24
N ALA A 197 11.20 16.42 -4.35
CA ALA A 197 12.28 16.94 -5.18
C ALA A 197 12.10 18.41 -5.61
N LYS A 198 10.85 18.83 -5.87
CA LYS A 198 10.54 20.23 -6.21
C LYS A 198 10.90 21.21 -5.09
N GLY A 199 10.68 20.83 -3.83
CA GLY A 199 11.05 21.64 -2.66
C GLY A 199 12.56 21.69 -2.39
N LEU A 200 13.32 20.79 -3.00
CA LEU A 200 14.79 20.75 -2.93
C LEU A 200 15.46 21.58 -4.04
N GLY A 201 14.68 22.35 -4.81
CA GLY A 201 15.19 23.21 -5.88
C GLY A 201 15.35 22.53 -7.24
N ILE A 202 14.86 21.29 -7.42
CA ILE A 202 14.95 20.60 -8.70
C ILE A 202 13.92 21.19 -9.69
N PRO A 203 14.31 21.58 -10.92
CA PRO A 203 13.42 22.18 -11.90
C PRO A 203 12.23 21.29 -12.27
N SER A 204 11.04 21.90 -12.41
CA SER A 204 9.83 21.16 -12.80
C SER A 204 9.95 20.54 -14.20
N SER A 205 10.73 21.16 -15.10
CA SER A 205 11.00 20.63 -16.45
C SER A 205 11.66 19.25 -16.44
N ILE A 206 12.45 18.96 -15.41
CA ILE A 206 13.09 17.66 -15.20
C ILE A 206 12.12 16.70 -14.51
N LEU A 207 11.45 17.16 -13.44
CA LEU A 207 10.55 16.33 -12.64
C LEU A 207 9.31 15.85 -13.41
N ASP A 208 8.83 16.64 -14.37
CA ASP A 208 7.72 16.26 -15.26
C ASP A 208 8.04 15.01 -16.10
N ASN A 209 9.32 14.67 -16.29
CA ASN A 209 9.75 13.48 -17.04
C ASN A 209 9.74 12.21 -16.17
N VAL A 210 9.76 12.33 -14.84
CA VAL A 210 9.82 11.19 -13.90
C VAL A 210 8.70 10.15 -14.14
N PRO A 211 7.41 10.53 -14.28
CA PRO A 211 6.35 9.56 -14.53
C PRO A 211 6.57 8.73 -15.81
N TRP A 212 7.15 9.38 -16.83
CA TRP A 212 7.43 8.75 -18.12
C TRP A 212 8.62 7.80 -18.03
N ILE A 213 9.68 8.18 -17.30
CA ILE A 213 10.84 7.32 -17.07
C ILE A 213 10.40 6.04 -16.35
N LEU A 214 9.62 6.15 -15.26
CA LEU A 214 9.08 4.99 -14.53
C LEU A 214 8.28 4.07 -15.45
N TRP A 215 7.42 4.65 -16.29
CA TRP A 215 6.60 3.93 -17.25
C TRP A 215 7.44 3.19 -18.30
N PHE A 216 8.44 3.86 -18.86
CA PHE A 216 9.27 3.29 -19.92
C PHE A 216 10.29 2.25 -19.42
N ILE A 217 10.77 2.36 -18.18
CA ILE A 217 11.52 1.27 -17.52
C ILE A 217 10.66 0.00 -17.46
N TRP A 218 9.42 0.11 -16.97
CA TRP A 218 8.50 -1.03 -16.90
C TRP A 218 8.16 -1.60 -18.29
N LYS A 219 7.91 -0.73 -19.29
CA LYS A 219 7.69 -1.15 -20.68
C LYS A 219 8.89 -1.91 -21.24
N ALA A 220 10.11 -1.40 -21.07
CA ALA A 220 11.32 -2.02 -21.59
C ALA A 220 11.63 -3.36 -20.93
N ARG A 221 11.28 -3.54 -19.65
CA ARG A 221 11.36 -4.86 -18.99
C ARG A 221 10.33 -5.83 -19.56
N ASN A 222 9.09 -5.39 -19.79
CA ASN A 222 8.07 -6.27 -20.35
C ASN A 222 8.36 -6.65 -21.80
N ASP A 223 8.90 -5.71 -22.58
CA ASP A 223 9.32 -5.98 -23.96
C ASP A 223 10.44 -7.04 -24.00
N LYS A 224 11.38 -6.96 -23.05
CA LYS A 224 12.38 -8.03 -22.86
C LYS A 224 11.74 -9.38 -22.54
N LEU A 225 10.80 -9.40 -21.60
CA LEU A 225 10.18 -10.66 -21.15
C LEU A 225 9.33 -11.32 -22.24
N PHE A 226 8.53 -10.55 -22.97
CA PHE A 226 7.55 -11.10 -23.92
C PHE A 226 8.07 -11.18 -25.36
N ASN A 227 8.95 -10.27 -25.77
CA ASN A 227 9.42 -10.17 -27.15
C ASN A 227 10.95 -10.40 -27.28
N GLY A 228 11.67 -10.58 -26.17
CA GLY A 228 13.13 -10.76 -26.18
C GLY A 228 13.93 -9.47 -26.43
N ASN A 229 13.25 -8.34 -26.64
CA ASN A 229 13.86 -7.07 -27.02
C ASN A 229 14.48 -6.37 -25.80
N ASP A 230 15.76 -6.04 -25.88
CA ASP A 230 16.49 -5.37 -24.81
C ASP A 230 16.73 -3.90 -25.15
N THR A 231 15.78 -3.03 -24.83
CA THR A 231 15.93 -1.58 -25.08
C THR A 231 17.08 -1.02 -24.22
N PRO A 232 18.08 -0.35 -24.82
CA PRO A 232 19.19 0.19 -24.07
C PRO A 232 18.74 1.39 -23.21
N PRO A 233 19.40 1.65 -22.05
CA PRO A 233 19.00 2.69 -21.12
C PRO A 233 18.87 4.11 -21.70
N LEU A 234 19.75 4.49 -22.64
CA LEU A 234 19.70 5.80 -23.27
C LEU A 234 18.41 5.99 -24.09
N ASP A 235 18.01 4.98 -24.86
CA ASP A 235 16.79 5.03 -25.67
C ASP A 235 15.54 5.14 -24.77
N ILE A 236 15.54 4.44 -23.63
CA ILE A 236 14.46 4.54 -22.62
C ILE A 236 14.31 6.00 -22.16
N VAL A 237 15.43 6.68 -21.84
CA VAL A 237 15.40 8.10 -21.42
C VAL A 237 14.92 8.99 -22.56
N GLN A 238 15.43 8.81 -23.77
CA GLN A 238 15.06 9.63 -24.93
C GLN A 238 13.57 9.50 -25.27
N ILE A 239 13.05 8.26 -25.30
CA ILE A 239 11.63 8.00 -25.54
C ILE A 239 10.78 8.62 -24.43
N ALA A 240 11.17 8.46 -23.16
CA ALA A 240 10.43 9.04 -22.03
C ALA A 240 10.35 10.56 -22.10
N ILE A 241 11.46 11.25 -22.42
CA ILE A 241 11.50 12.71 -22.56
C ILE A 241 10.69 13.17 -23.78
N SER A 242 10.81 12.48 -24.91
CA SER A 242 10.05 12.78 -26.13
C SER A 242 8.54 12.69 -25.87
N GLU A 243 8.09 11.60 -25.25
CA GLU A 243 6.69 11.38 -24.92
C GLU A 243 6.15 12.36 -23.87
N ALA A 244 6.97 12.72 -22.87
CA ALA A 244 6.65 13.77 -21.91
C ALA A 244 6.43 15.13 -22.61
N CYS A 245 7.29 15.44 -23.58
CA CYS A 245 7.19 16.65 -24.39
C CYS A 245 5.92 16.64 -25.26
N ASN A 246 5.70 15.56 -26.00
CA ASN A 246 4.53 15.37 -26.86
C ASN A 246 3.22 15.51 -26.08
N TRP A 247 3.15 14.89 -24.90
CA TRP A 247 1.98 15.01 -24.03
C TRP A 247 1.76 16.44 -23.57
N ARG A 248 2.82 17.16 -23.16
CA ARG A 248 2.72 18.57 -22.75
C ARG A 248 2.23 19.45 -23.90
N LEU A 249 2.78 19.27 -25.10
CA LEU A 249 2.34 19.98 -26.30
C LEU A 249 0.86 19.71 -26.61
N ALA A 250 0.42 18.46 -26.53
CA ALA A 250 -0.99 18.10 -26.72
C ALA A 250 -1.92 18.78 -25.72
N GLN A 251 -1.51 18.94 -24.46
CA GLN A 251 -2.31 19.68 -23.47
C GLN A 251 -2.43 21.19 -23.81
N ILE A 252 -1.40 21.78 -24.42
CA ILE A 252 -1.45 23.18 -24.87
C ILE A 252 -2.37 23.29 -26.09
N LEU A 253 -2.26 22.37 -27.05
CA LEU A 253 -3.08 22.37 -28.26
C LEU A 253 -4.58 22.23 -27.99
N GLN A 254 -4.96 21.44 -26.98
CA GLN A 254 -6.35 21.31 -26.56
C GLN A 254 -6.96 22.59 -25.97
N ASN A 255 -6.12 23.52 -25.51
CA ASN A 255 -6.57 24.80 -24.94
C ASN A 255 -6.78 25.89 -25.99
N PHE A 256 -6.37 25.67 -27.25
CA PHE A 256 -6.72 26.60 -28.33
C PHE A 256 -8.16 26.35 -28.79
N PRO A 257 -8.92 27.41 -29.10
CA PRO A 257 -10.19 27.26 -29.80
C PRO A 257 -9.92 26.50 -31.10
N LYS A 258 -10.69 25.44 -31.37
CA LYS A 258 -10.69 24.85 -32.71
C LYS A 258 -11.19 25.95 -33.66
N GLU A 259 -10.31 26.49 -34.50
CA GLU A 259 -10.78 27.21 -35.68
C GLU A 259 -11.62 26.22 -36.49
N GLU A 260 -12.90 26.52 -36.67
CA GLU A 260 -13.77 25.83 -37.62
C GLU A 260 -13.21 26.10 -39.03
N GLU A 261 -12.26 25.29 -39.47
CA GLU A 261 -12.00 25.14 -40.90
C GLU A 261 -13.24 24.49 -41.51
N ALA A 262 -14.12 25.34 -42.05
CA ALA A 262 -15.22 24.91 -42.90
C ALA A 262 -14.65 24.23 -44.15
N LEU A 263 -14.50 22.91 -44.10
CA LEU A 263 -14.19 22.12 -45.28
C LEU A 263 -15.44 22.08 -46.18
N PRO A 264 -15.34 22.39 -47.49
CA PRO A 264 -16.49 22.37 -48.38
C PRO A 264 -17.04 20.95 -48.51
N SER A 265 -18.35 20.82 -48.27
CA SER A 265 -19.11 19.57 -48.36
C SER A 265 -18.96 18.92 -49.73
N THR A 266 -18.18 17.84 -49.81
CA THR A 266 -18.15 16.99 -50.99
C THR A 266 -18.58 15.57 -50.59
N ILE A 267 -19.85 15.31 -50.92
CA ILE A 267 -20.47 14.04 -51.31
C ILE A 267 -19.97 12.78 -50.59
N ALA A 268 -20.75 12.33 -49.61
CA ALA A 268 -20.65 11.00 -49.05
C ALA A 268 -20.97 9.93 -50.12
N GLN A 269 -20.06 8.96 -50.26
CA GLN A 269 -20.43 7.61 -50.71
C GLN A 269 -20.14 6.63 -49.57
N PRO A 270 -21.00 5.62 -49.34
CA PRO A 270 -20.80 4.67 -48.26
C PRO A 270 -19.79 3.60 -48.69
N LEU A 271 -18.76 3.36 -47.86
CA LEU A 271 -17.94 2.16 -47.94
C LEU A 271 -18.09 1.39 -46.63
N GLU A 272 -18.39 0.10 -46.80
CA GLU A 272 -18.88 -0.86 -45.83
C GLU A 272 -17.98 -1.13 -44.61
N ASP A 273 -18.65 -1.63 -43.58
CA ASP A 273 -18.17 -2.08 -42.28
C ASP A 273 -16.94 -2.99 -42.31
N ALA A 274 -16.00 -2.73 -41.39
CA ALA A 274 -15.18 -3.79 -40.80
C ALA A 274 -14.84 -3.44 -39.34
N LEU A 275 -15.45 -4.22 -38.44
CA LEU A 275 -15.21 -4.28 -37.00
C LEU A 275 -13.74 -4.58 -36.67
N PHE A 276 -13.23 -4.00 -35.57
CA PHE A 276 -12.48 -4.78 -34.58
C PHE A 276 -12.47 -4.08 -33.21
N GLY A 277 -13.39 -4.49 -32.33
CA GLY A 277 -13.39 -4.19 -30.90
C GLY A 277 -13.57 -5.50 -30.15
N GLY A 278 -12.46 -6.09 -29.70
CA GLY A 278 -12.44 -7.36 -29.00
C GLY A 278 -13.08 -7.25 -27.61
N GLY A 279 -14.22 -7.91 -27.44
CA GLY A 279 -14.83 -8.25 -26.16
C GLY A 279 -15.08 -9.75 -26.12
N LEU A 280 -14.51 -10.44 -25.14
CA LEU A 280 -14.69 -11.88 -24.92
C LEU A 280 -16.09 -12.12 -24.34
N VAL A 281 -16.94 -12.85 -25.07
CA VAL A 281 -18.27 -13.30 -24.63
C VAL A 281 -18.22 -14.83 -24.59
N LEU A 282 -18.51 -15.43 -23.43
CA LEU A 282 -18.76 -16.87 -23.32
C LEU A 282 -20.27 -17.09 -23.37
N MET A 283 -20.73 -17.84 -24.37
CA MET A 283 -22.11 -18.31 -24.52
C MET A 283 -22.18 -19.77 -24.08
N ASP A 284 -23.13 -20.11 -23.21
CA ASP A 284 -23.56 -21.49 -22.99
C ASP A 284 -24.80 -21.80 -23.87
N GLU A 285 -24.98 -23.08 -24.21
CA GLU A 285 -25.81 -23.56 -25.33
C GLU A 285 -27.34 -23.33 -25.23
N ASP A 286 -27.85 -22.70 -24.16
CA ASP A 286 -29.30 -22.44 -24.00
C ASP A 286 -29.70 -20.95 -24.00
N GLY A 287 -28.83 -20.06 -24.50
CA GLY A 287 -29.24 -18.70 -24.91
C GLY A 287 -29.63 -17.72 -23.80
N VAL A 288 -29.25 -17.97 -22.53
CA VAL A 288 -29.47 -17.04 -21.41
C VAL A 288 -28.17 -16.33 -21.04
N THR A 289 -28.12 -15.01 -21.22
CA THR A 289 -27.04 -14.15 -20.73
C THR A 289 -27.20 -13.88 -19.24
N ASN A 290 -26.37 -14.51 -18.39
CA ASN A 290 -26.32 -14.22 -16.96
C ASN A 290 -25.12 -13.32 -16.63
N VAL A 291 -25.37 -12.11 -16.14
CA VAL A 291 -24.33 -11.24 -15.57
C VAL A 291 -24.36 -11.40 -14.05
N GLY A 292 -23.44 -12.22 -13.52
CA GLY A 292 -23.34 -12.50 -12.09
C GLY A 292 -22.19 -11.74 -11.43
N SER A 293 -22.49 -11.06 -10.31
CA SER A 293 -21.51 -10.55 -9.35
C SER A 293 -21.42 -11.53 -8.19
N PHE A 294 -20.23 -12.04 -7.88
CA PHE A 294 -20.00 -12.85 -6.68
C PHE A 294 -19.28 -12.02 -5.62
N SER A 295 -20.08 -11.47 -4.70
CA SER A 295 -19.66 -11.17 -3.34
C SER A 295 -19.62 -12.48 -2.56
N SER A 296 -18.47 -12.86 -2.00
CA SER A 296 -18.46 -13.77 -0.85
C SER A 296 -17.24 -13.51 0.04
N ASN A 297 -17.52 -12.98 1.22
CA ASN A 297 -16.64 -12.99 2.37
C ASN A 297 -16.69 -14.37 3.02
N ARG A 298 -15.54 -15.05 3.11
CA ARG A 298 -15.11 -15.77 4.33
C ARG A 298 -13.78 -16.47 4.08
N SER A 299 -12.77 -16.07 4.82
CA SER A 299 -11.68 -16.96 5.24
C SER A 299 -11.33 -16.61 6.68
N LEU A 300 -11.81 -17.45 7.61
CA LEU A 300 -11.30 -17.52 8.97
C LEU A 300 -10.07 -18.43 8.93
N THR A 301 -8.89 -17.90 9.21
CA THR A 301 -7.81 -18.68 9.84
C THR A 301 -7.16 -17.84 10.95
N PRO A 302 -6.69 -18.47 12.03
CA PRO A 302 -6.62 -17.82 13.33
C PRO A 302 -5.19 -17.78 13.86
N TYR A 303 -4.48 -16.66 13.71
CA TYR A 303 -3.35 -16.32 14.57
C TYR A 303 -3.19 -14.79 14.58
N MET A 304 -3.89 -14.10 15.47
CA MET A 304 -3.75 -12.65 15.67
C MET A 304 -3.51 -12.36 17.15
N PRO A 305 -2.34 -11.80 17.54
CA PRO A 305 -1.99 -11.47 18.93
C PRO A 305 -2.69 -10.20 19.46
N SER A 306 -3.74 -9.72 18.81
CA SER A 306 -4.36 -8.40 19.05
C SER A 306 -5.64 -8.44 19.88
N PHE A 307 -6.05 -9.62 20.37
CA PHE A 307 -7.18 -9.74 21.26
C PHE A 307 -6.76 -9.55 22.72
N ILE A 308 -7.42 -8.60 23.39
CA ILE A 308 -7.33 -8.40 24.84
C ILE A 308 -8.36 -9.30 25.50
N LEU A 309 -8.00 -9.98 26.60
CA LEU A 309 -8.99 -10.55 27.51
C LEU A 309 -9.59 -9.41 28.34
N CYS A 310 -10.87 -9.10 28.14
CA CYS A 310 -11.60 -8.13 28.93
C CYS A 310 -12.90 -8.75 29.46
N CYS A 311 -13.25 -8.40 30.70
CA CYS A 311 -14.63 -8.44 31.15
C CYS A 311 -15.40 -7.46 30.25
N ARG A 312 -16.32 -7.95 29.41
CA ARG A 312 -17.06 -7.09 28.49
C ARG A 312 -17.83 -5.99 29.26
N PRO A 313 -17.92 -4.76 28.72
CA PRO A 313 -18.79 -3.70 29.26
C PRO A 313 -20.27 -4.03 29.08
#